data_AF-A0A109HRN4-F1
#
_entry.id   AF-A0A109HRN4-F1
#
_cell.length_a   1.000
_cell.length_b   1.000
_cell.length_c   1.000
_cell.angle_alpha   90.00
_cell.angle_beta   90.00
_cell.angle_gamma   90.00
#
_symmetry.space_group_name_H-M   'P 1'
#
loop_
_entity.id
_entity.type
_entity.pdbx_description
1 polymer ?
#
loop_
_entity_poly.entity_id
_entity_poly.type
_entity_poly.pdbx_seq_one_letter_code
_entity_poly.pdbx_strand_id
1 'polypeptide(L)'
;MTMTAAARKIRQKRASRPIYGTCLRMIDPSTGEEVGAFVPTNPIDRRLAKERGYRVGHEYRLEIKQSRNPAFHRLAHAIGHLLVDNVEEFRDLDAHAALKRVQLESGIRCETVEMDAAPVVSALLDAAEAVLGAGARKVLAAVLPEIRTIPVKVAQSLAFDSMEEDEFADFFRGITAHIGEHYAHVLLDDVRAEFWLMANGQGTQSAPARRAA
;
A
#
# COMPACT_ATOMS: atom_id res chain seq x y z
N MET A 1 0.41 13.21 -24.88
CA MET A 1 1.60 12.42 -24.52
C MET A 1 1.16 10.98 -24.22
N THR A 2 1.72 10.01 -24.92
CA THR A 2 1.41 8.58 -24.78
C THR A 2 1.98 8.06 -23.46
N MET A 3 1.14 7.48 -22.60
CA MET A 3 1.59 6.93 -21.31
C MET A 3 2.53 5.75 -21.54
N THR A 4 3.63 5.69 -20.78
CA THR A 4 4.56 4.54 -20.80
C THR A 4 3.88 3.27 -20.27
N ALA A 5 4.39 2.09 -20.64
CA ALA A 5 3.87 0.80 -20.18
C ALA A 5 3.90 0.70 -18.63
N ALA A 6 4.95 1.22 -18.00
CA ALA A 6 5.06 1.31 -16.55
C ALA A 6 3.97 2.20 -15.94
N ALA A 7 3.72 3.39 -16.52
CA ALA A 7 2.67 4.29 -16.07
C ALA A 7 1.25 3.67 -16.23
N ARG A 8 1.03 2.89 -17.30
CA ARG A 8 -0.20 2.11 -17.50
C ARG A 8 -0.40 1.06 -16.41
N LYS A 9 0.65 0.29 -16.08
CA LYS A 9 0.62 -0.74 -15.02
C LYS A 9 0.39 -0.14 -13.64
N ILE A 10 1.02 1.00 -13.33
CA ILE A 10 0.80 1.75 -12.08
C ILE A 10 -0.66 2.24 -12.00
N ARG A 11 -1.19 2.83 -13.08
CA ARG A 11 -2.58 3.27 -13.15
C ARG A 11 -3.56 2.10 -12.97
N GLN A 12 -3.29 0.97 -13.61
CA GLN A 12 -4.10 -0.25 -13.47
C GLN A 12 -4.10 -0.76 -12.03
N LYS A 13 -2.93 -0.79 -11.37
CA LYS A 13 -2.79 -1.19 -9.97
C LYS A 13 -3.48 -0.22 -9.00
N ARG A 14 -3.46 1.09 -9.29
CA ARG A 14 -4.22 2.09 -8.50
C ARG A 14 -5.72 1.94 -8.69
N ALA A 15 -6.18 1.61 -9.91
CA ALA A 15 -7.58 1.33 -10.20
C ALA A 15 -8.10 0.05 -9.52
N SER A 16 -7.22 -0.92 -9.26
CA SER A 16 -7.59 -2.18 -8.60
C SER A 16 -7.60 -2.14 -7.07
N ARG A 17 -7.19 -1.04 -6.42
CA ARG A 17 -7.26 -0.92 -4.94
C ARG A 17 -8.74 -1.01 -4.49
N PRO A 18 -9.11 -1.70 -3.41
CA PRO A 18 -10.49 -1.64 -2.91
C PRO A 18 -10.83 -0.22 -2.41
N ILE A 19 -12.12 0.14 -2.41
CA ILE A 19 -12.65 1.32 -1.72
C ILE A 19 -13.59 0.81 -0.65
N TYR A 20 -13.34 1.16 0.60
CA TYR A 20 -14.16 0.73 1.71
C TYR A 20 -15.32 1.70 1.93
N GLY A 21 -16.51 1.13 2.10
CA GLY A 21 -17.73 1.85 2.42
C GLY A 21 -18.37 1.31 3.69
N THR A 22 -18.93 2.20 4.50
CA THR A 22 -19.81 1.82 5.61
C THR A 22 -21.24 1.93 5.13
N CYS A 23 -22.05 0.88 5.33
CA CYS A 23 -23.49 0.98 5.12
C CYS A 23 -24.10 1.83 6.23
N LEU A 24 -24.57 3.02 5.88
CA LEU A 24 -25.19 3.98 6.80
C LEU A 24 -26.65 4.20 6.43
N ARG A 25 -27.44 4.58 7.42
CA ARG A 25 -28.81 5.09 7.21
C ARG A 25 -28.70 6.50 6.64
N MET A 26 -29.28 6.72 5.47
CA MET A 26 -29.26 7.99 4.73
C MET A 26 -30.68 8.34 4.30
N ILE A 27 -30.97 9.62 4.10
CA ILE A 27 -32.26 10.07 3.56
C ILE A 27 -32.10 10.26 2.05
N ASP A 28 -32.94 9.61 1.26
CA ASP A 28 -33.02 9.86 -0.18
C ASP A 28 -33.63 11.25 -0.39
N PRO A 29 -32.90 12.20 -1.01
CA PRO A 29 -33.38 13.57 -1.19
C PRO A 29 -34.57 13.68 -2.16
N SER A 30 -34.83 12.68 -3.00
CA SER A 30 -35.92 12.67 -3.97
C SER A 30 -37.24 12.15 -3.42
N THR A 31 -37.19 11.18 -2.51
CA THR A 31 -38.39 10.56 -1.91
C THR A 31 -38.63 10.95 -0.47
N GLY A 32 -37.60 11.43 0.24
CA GLY A 32 -37.64 11.70 1.68
C GLY A 32 -37.60 10.44 2.54
N GLU A 33 -37.49 9.26 1.93
CA GLU A 33 -37.43 7.99 2.64
C GLU A 33 -36.02 7.70 3.16
N GLU A 34 -35.96 6.89 4.22
CA GLU A 34 -34.70 6.45 4.78
C GLU A 34 -34.24 5.14 4.11
N VAL A 35 -33.00 5.16 3.62
CA VAL A 35 -32.40 4.05 2.87
C VAL A 35 -31.02 3.71 3.41
N GLY A 36 -30.59 2.46 3.22
CA GLY A 36 -29.21 2.05 3.48
C GLY A 36 -28.32 2.42 2.29
N ALA A 37 -27.20 3.11 2.55
CA ALA A 37 -26.24 3.49 1.51
C ALA A 37 -24.80 3.20 1.95
N PHE A 38 -23.99 2.63 1.06
CA PHE A 38 -22.56 2.47 1.28
C PHE A 38 -21.83 3.78 1.01
N VAL A 39 -21.25 4.35 2.06
CA VAL A 39 -20.55 5.64 2.01
C VAL A 39 -19.07 5.42 2.37
N PRO A 40 -18.11 5.95 1.59
CA PRO A 40 -16.72 5.99 2.01
C PRO A 40 -16.56 6.99 3.17
N THR A 41 -16.61 6.49 4.40
CA THR A 41 -16.58 7.29 5.63
C THR A 41 -15.19 7.80 5.97
N ASN A 42 -14.14 7.13 5.47
CA ASN A 42 -12.75 7.54 5.64
C ASN A 42 -12.33 8.59 4.57
N PRO A 43 -11.58 9.65 4.95
CA PRO A 43 -11.00 10.61 3.98
C PRO A 43 -10.26 9.97 2.79
N ILE A 44 -9.56 8.86 3.01
CA ILE A 44 -8.76 8.19 1.98
C ILE A 44 -9.67 7.54 0.93
N ASP A 45 -10.69 6.81 1.37
CA ASP A 45 -11.67 6.17 0.49
C ASP A 45 -12.46 7.21 -0.32
N ARG A 46 -12.77 8.37 0.28
CA ARG A 46 -13.36 9.51 -0.45
C ARG A 46 -12.45 10.02 -1.55
N ARG A 47 -11.15 10.17 -1.24
CA ARG A 47 -10.15 10.61 -2.22
C ARG A 47 -10.04 9.61 -3.37
N LEU A 48 -9.94 8.31 -3.07
CA LEU A 48 -9.88 7.25 -4.08
C LEU A 48 -11.13 7.22 -4.97
N ALA A 49 -12.32 7.35 -4.38
CA ALA A 49 -13.57 7.43 -5.13
C ALA A 49 -13.58 8.63 -6.10
N LYS A 50 -13.09 9.79 -5.65
CA LYS A 50 -12.95 11.00 -6.48
C LYS A 50 -11.91 10.81 -7.59
N GLU A 51 -10.74 10.26 -7.29
CA GLU A 51 -9.68 9.98 -8.27
C GLU A 51 -10.12 8.98 -9.35
N ARG A 52 -11.03 8.06 -9.01
CA ARG A 52 -11.67 7.13 -9.97
C ARG A 52 -12.82 7.74 -10.76
N GLY A 53 -13.26 8.93 -10.38
CA GLY A 53 -14.35 9.62 -11.05
C GLY A 53 -15.71 9.00 -10.81
N TYR A 54 -15.93 8.35 -9.66
CA TYR A 54 -17.27 7.91 -9.28
C TYR A 54 -18.18 9.12 -9.02
N ARG A 55 -19.38 9.07 -9.59
CA ARG A 55 -20.38 10.14 -9.61
C ARG A 55 -21.73 9.64 -9.14
N VAL A 56 -22.44 10.47 -8.39
CA VAL A 56 -23.84 10.27 -8.01
C VAL A 56 -24.70 10.17 -9.28
N GLY A 57 -25.74 9.32 -9.24
CA GLY A 57 -26.68 9.12 -10.34
C GLY A 57 -26.20 8.20 -11.47
N HIS A 58 -25.01 7.61 -11.35
CA HIS A 58 -24.51 6.60 -12.29
C HIS A 58 -24.64 5.21 -11.69
N GLU A 59 -24.90 4.23 -12.54
CA GLU A 59 -24.94 2.82 -12.16
C GLU A 59 -23.53 2.23 -12.16
N TYR A 60 -23.19 1.51 -11.08
CA TYR A 60 -21.93 0.78 -10.95
C TYR A 60 -22.21 -0.65 -10.51
N ARG A 61 -21.52 -1.62 -11.13
CA ARG A 61 -21.49 -2.99 -10.62
C ARG A 61 -20.58 -3.05 -9.40
N LEU A 62 -21.15 -3.42 -8.25
CA LEU A 62 -20.42 -3.56 -7.00
C LEU A 62 -20.13 -5.03 -6.70
N GLU A 63 -18.90 -5.32 -6.30
CA GLU A 63 -18.53 -6.58 -5.63
C GLU A 63 -18.23 -6.26 -4.17
N ILE A 64 -19.19 -6.50 -3.30
CA ILE A 64 -19.10 -6.14 -1.88
C ILE A 64 -18.56 -7.33 -1.10
N LYS A 65 -17.49 -7.10 -0.34
CA LYS A 65 -16.95 -8.05 0.64
C LYS A 65 -16.90 -7.38 2.01
N GLN A 66 -17.32 -8.11 3.04
CA GLN A 66 -17.26 -7.58 4.39
C GLN A 66 -15.81 -7.47 4.86
N SER A 67 -15.54 -6.36 5.53
CA SER A 67 -14.26 -6.17 6.17
C SER A 67 -14.11 -7.06 7.44
N ARG A 68 -13.27 -8.11 7.41
CA ARG A 68 -12.60 -8.79 8.55
C ARG A 68 -11.96 -7.88 9.62
N ASN A 69 -10.94 -7.06 9.31
CA ASN A 69 -10.29 -6.13 10.24
C ASN A 69 -10.12 -4.67 9.74
N PRO A 70 -11.15 -3.80 9.81
CA PRO A 70 -11.08 -2.39 9.35
C PRO A 70 -10.14 -1.49 10.16
N ALA A 71 -9.80 -1.87 11.39
CA ALA A 71 -8.82 -1.14 12.21
C ALA A 71 -7.41 -1.25 11.63
N PHE A 72 -7.02 -2.43 11.15
CA PHE A 72 -5.76 -2.70 10.46
C PHE A 72 -5.44 -1.67 9.38
N HIS A 73 -6.39 -1.49 8.46
CA HIS A 73 -6.19 -0.66 7.28
C HIS A 73 -5.94 0.80 7.67
N ARG A 74 -6.70 1.30 8.66
CA ARG A 74 -6.53 2.66 9.18
C ARG A 74 -5.15 2.84 9.79
N LEU A 75 -4.71 1.86 10.57
CA LEU A 75 -3.44 1.92 11.28
C LEU A 75 -2.23 1.80 10.34
N ALA A 76 -2.27 0.89 9.37
CA ALA A 76 -1.26 0.75 8.33
C ALA A 76 -1.11 2.05 7.52
N HIS A 77 -2.22 2.68 7.15
CA HIS A 77 -2.19 3.98 6.47
C HIS A 77 -1.65 5.11 7.36
N ALA A 78 -2.03 5.15 8.63
CA ALA A 78 -1.52 6.15 9.57
C ALA A 78 0.01 6.06 9.70
N ILE A 79 0.56 4.85 9.89
CA ILE A 79 2.01 4.62 9.90
C ILE A 79 2.65 5.05 8.58
N GLY A 80 2.05 4.68 7.44
CA GLY A 80 2.58 5.07 6.14
C GLY A 80 2.63 6.59 5.95
N HIS A 81 1.63 7.33 6.43
CA HIS A 81 1.64 8.79 6.41
C HIS A 81 2.68 9.38 7.37
N LEU A 82 2.82 8.82 8.57
CA LEU A 82 3.88 9.17 9.52
C LEU A 82 5.25 9.21 8.84
N LEU A 83 5.54 8.16 8.07
CA LEU A 83 6.80 8.00 7.35
C LEU A 83 6.95 9.01 6.22
N VAL A 84 5.93 9.17 5.38
CA VAL A 84 5.96 10.11 4.24
C VAL A 84 6.10 11.56 4.71
N ASP A 85 5.42 11.93 5.80
CA ASP A 85 5.34 13.31 6.27
C ASP A 85 6.59 13.73 7.06
N ASN A 86 7.34 12.78 7.64
CA ASN A 86 8.45 13.08 8.56
C ASN A 86 9.81 12.55 8.10
N VAL A 87 9.88 11.61 7.16
CA VAL A 87 11.15 11.04 6.68
C VAL A 87 11.42 11.52 5.26
N GLU A 88 12.48 12.29 5.09
CA GLU A 88 12.86 12.89 3.80
C GLU A 88 12.97 11.85 2.68
N GLU A 89 13.49 10.66 2.98
CA GLU A 89 13.65 9.56 2.02
C GLU A 89 12.31 8.99 1.50
N PHE A 90 11.20 9.28 2.17
CA PHE A 90 9.87 8.80 1.83
C PHE A 90 8.95 9.88 1.26
N ARG A 91 9.40 11.13 1.16
CA ARG A 91 8.59 12.30 0.73
C ARG A 91 7.90 12.11 -0.64
N ASP A 92 8.51 11.34 -1.52
CA ASP A 92 8.03 11.10 -2.90
C ASP A 92 7.20 9.81 -3.03
N LEU A 93 6.94 9.11 -1.91
CA LEU A 93 6.16 7.87 -1.86
C LEU A 93 4.71 8.12 -1.43
N ASP A 94 3.81 7.22 -1.82
CA ASP A 94 2.51 7.13 -1.15
C ASP A 94 2.63 6.32 0.15
N ALA A 95 1.73 6.53 1.11
CA ALA A 95 1.77 5.86 2.43
C ALA A 95 1.89 4.33 2.31
N HIS A 96 1.25 3.74 1.29
CA HIS A 96 1.33 2.30 1.03
C HIS A 96 2.72 1.89 0.52
N ALA A 97 3.32 2.66 -0.38
CA ALA A 97 4.66 2.43 -0.89
C ALA A 97 5.73 2.62 0.20
N ALA A 98 5.58 3.62 1.07
CA ALA A 98 6.46 3.83 2.22
C ALA A 98 6.41 2.65 3.19
N LEU A 99 5.21 2.24 3.62
CA LEU A 99 5.05 1.09 4.50
C LEU A 99 5.57 -0.21 3.87
N LYS A 100 5.32 -0.42 2.57
CA LYS A 100 5.82 -1.61 1.85
C LYS A 100 7.35 -1.62 1.72
N ARG A 101 7.98 -0.45 1.60
CA ARG A 101 9.44 -0.32 1.62
C ARG A 101 9.99 -0.72 3.00
N VAL A 102 9.43 -0.18 4.07
CA VAL A 102 9.77 -0.57 5.45
C VAL A 102 9.56 -2.07 5.70
N GLN A 103 8.49 -2.65 5.16
CA GLN A 103 8.24 -4.09 5.22
C GLN A 103 9.34 -4.92 4.55
N LEU A 104 9.82 -4.51 3.37
CA LEU A 104 10.90 -5.19 2.66
C LEU A 104 12.25 -5.06 3.37
N GLU A 105 12.55 -3.86 3.89
CA GLU A 105 13.78 -3.54 4.63
C GLU A 105 13.87 -4.39 5.91
N SER A 106 12.79 -4.41 6.70
CA SER A 106 12.69 -5.20 7.92
C SER A 106 12.60 -6.71 7.69
N GLY A 107 12.16 -7.15 6.50
CA GLY A 107 11.90 -8.56 6.20
C GLY A 107 10.67 -9.13 6.91
N ILE A 108 9.88 -8.30 7.60
CA ILE A 108 8.70 -8.74 8.35
C ILE A 108 7.61 -9.15 7.38
N ARG A 109 7.04 -10.34 7.61
CA ARG A 109 6.02 -10.93 6.72
C ARG A 109 6.46 -10.87 5.25
N CYS A 110 7.75 -11.13 5.00
CA CYS A 110 8.30 -11.30 3.67
C CYS A 110 8.65 -12.77 3.46
N GLU A 111 8.44 -13.23 2.24
CA GLU A 111 8.88 -14.54 1.78
C GLU A 111 9.93 -14.37 0.68
N THR A 112 10.79 -15.37 0.53
CA THR A 112 11.68 -15.48 -0.63
C THR A 112 11.01 -16.39 -1.63
N VAL A 113 10.78 -15.89 -2.84
CA VAL A 113 10.20 -16.66 -3.93
C VAL A 113 11.16 -16.71 -5.11
N GLU A 114 11.23 -17.86 -5.77
CA GLU A 114 11.96 -18.02 -7.02
C GLU A 114 11.16 -17.38 -8.16
N MET A 115 11.73 -16.36 -8.79
CA MET A 115 11.12 -15.69 -9.94
C MET A 115 11.86 -16.02 -11.22
N ASP A 116 11.14 -16.13 -12.34
CA ASP A 116 11.74 -16.31 -13.66
C ASP A 116 12.74 -15.18 -13.96
N ALA A 117 13.99 -15.57 -14.20
CA ALA A 117 15.10 -14.67 -14.43
C ALA A 117 15.24 -14.27 -15.91
N ALA A 118 14.55 -14.95 -16.83
CA ALA A 118 14.69 -14.72 -18.28
C ALA A 118 14.49 -13.25 -18.70
N PRO A 119 13.53 -12.47 -18.15
CA PRO A 119 13.37 -11.07 -18.51
C PRO A 119 14.59 -10.22 -18.14
N VAL A 120 15.21 -10.47 -16.98
CA VAL A 120 16.40 -9.74 -16.52
C VAL A 120 17.61 -10.11 -17.35
N VAL A 121 17.81 -11.41 -17.60
CA VAL A 121 18.90 -11.90 -18.45
C VAL A 121 18.79 -11.32 -19.86
N SER A 122 17.59 -11.30 -20.47
CA SER A 122 17.41 -10.70 -21.79
C SER A 122 17.72 -9.20 -21.78
N ALA A 123 17.25 -8.45 -20.77
CA ALA A 123 17.52 -7.02 -20.66
C ALA A 123 19.01 -6.71 -20.52
N LEU A 124 19.75 -7.52 -19.75
CA LEU A 124 21.21 -7.40 -19.62
C LEU A 124 21.92 -7.68 -20.95
N LEU A 125 21.51 -8.71 -21.68
CA LEU A 125 22.06 -9.02 -22.99
C LEU A 125 21.77 -7.93 -24.03
N ASP A 126 20.58 -7.34 -24.00
CA ASP A 126 20.21 -6.21 -24.87
C ASP A 126 21.04 -4.96 -24.54
N ALA A 127 21.24 -4.67 -23.24
CA ALA A 127 22.11 -3.58 -22.80
C ALA A 127 23.58 -3.81 -23.21
N ALA A 128 24.06 -5.06 -23.14
CA ALA A 128 25.40 -5.40 -23.56
C ALA A 128 25.59 -5.25 -25.08
N GLU A 129 24.62 -5.65 -25.90
CA GLU A 129 24.65 -5.38 -27.35
C GLU A 129 24.70 -3.87 -27.63
N ALA A 130 23.95 -3.06 -26.89
CA ALA A 130 23.93 -1.60 -27.06
C ALA A 130 25.28 -0.94 -26.68
N VAL A 131 25.98 -1.47 -25.68
CA VAL A 131 27.25 -0.91 -25.19
C VAL A 131 28.46 -1.46 -25.95
N LEU A 132 28.46 -2.75 -26.27
CA LEU A 132 29.62 -3.46 -26.84
C LEU A 132 29.52 -3.65 -28.35
N GLY A 133 28.34 -3.38 -28.93
CA GLY A 133 28.10 -3.48 -30.36
C GLY A 133 27.61 -4.85 -30.82
N ALA A 134 27.49 -4.98 -32.14
CA ALA A 134 26.85 -6.11 -32.79
C ALA A 134 27.53 -7.45 -32.45
N GLY A 135 26.73 -8.42 -32.00
CA GLY A 135 27.16 -9.79 -31.69
C GLY A 135 27.54 -10.04 -30.24
N ALA A 136 27.63 -9.00 -29.40
CA ALA A 136 27.93 -9.14 -27.97
C ALA A 136 26.89 -10.01 -27.24
N ARG A 137 25.60 -9.86 -27.57
CA ARG A 137 24.51 -10.70 -27.05
C ARG A 137 24.77 -12.17 -27.28
N LYS A 138 25.15 -12.55 -28.51
CA LYS A 138 25.37 -13.95 -28.89
C LYS A 138 26.59 -14.54 -28.16
N VAL A 139 27.67 -13.77 -28.06
CA VAL A 139 28.89 -14.19 -27.34
C VAL A 139 28.58 -14.36 -25.86
N LEU A 140 27.93 -13.38 -25.22
CA LEU A 140 27.61 -13.42 -23.80
C LEU A 140 26.61 -14.53 -23.47
N ALA A 141 25.58 -14.73 -24.27
CA ALA A 141 24.63 -15.82 -24.08
C ALA A 141 25.28 -17.22 -24.15
N ALA A 142 26.40 -17.37 -24.87
CA ALA A 142 27.13 -18.64 -24.98
C ALA A 142 28.05 -18.93 -23.80
N VAL A 143 28.48 -17.91 -23.05
CA VAL A 143 29.45 -18.05 -21.94
C VAL A 143 28.82 -17.85 -20.56
N LEU A 144 27.65 -17.19 -20.48
CA LEU A 144 26.95 -16.99 -19.22
C LEU A 144 26.34 -18.32 -18.75
N PRO A 145 26.36 -18.59 -17.43
CA PRO A 145 25.68 -19.75 -16.87
C PRO A 145 24.17 -19.63 -17.08
N GLU A 146 23.49 -20.79 -17.18
CA GLU A 146 22.04 -20.81 -17.30
C GLU A 146 21.40 -20.40 -15.96
N ILE A 147 20.90 -19.16 -15.88
CA ILE A 147 20.15 -18.65 -14.73
C ILE A 147 18.66 -18.70 -15.09
N ARG A 148 17.95 -19.69 -14.56
CA ARG A 148 16.50 -19.86 -14.79
C ARG A 148 15.66 -19.05 -13.82
N THR A 149 16.04 -19.03 -12.55
CA THR A 149 15.32 -18.30 -11.51
C THR A 149 16.27 -17.46 -10.67
N ILE A 150 15.72 -16.43 -10.05
CA ILE A 150 16.38 -15.62 -9.04
C ILE A 150 15.53 -15.60 -7.76
N PRO A 151 16.15 -15.79 -6.57
CA PRO A 151 15.45 -15.60 -5.32
C PRO A 151 15.15 -14.11 -5.13
N VAL A 152 13.88 -13.77 -4.98
CA VAL A 152 13.43 -12.41 -4.74
C VAL A 152 12.67 -12.36 -3.43
N LYS A 153 13.03 -11.42 -2.56
CA LYS A 153 12.25 -11.12 -1.35
C LYS A 153 10.98 -10.38 -1.76
N VAL A 154 9.83 -10.94 -1.42
CA VAL A 154 8.51 -10.38 -1.69
C VAL A 154 7.78 -10.16 -0.38
N ALA A 155 7.37 -8.92 -0.15
CA ALA A 155 6.51 -8.56 0.96
C ALA A 155 5.10 -9.12 0.75
N GLN A 156 4.61 -9.89 1.72
CA GLN A 156 3.24 -10.41 1.75
C GLN A 156 2.25 -9.25 1.57
N SER A 157 1.20 -9.52 0.81
CA SER A 157 0.14 -8.54 0.59
C SER A 157 -0.54 -8.19 1.91
N LEU A 158 -0.52 -6.92 2.29
CA LEU A 158 -1.32 -6.37 3.38
C LEU A 158 -2.80 -6.21 2.98
N ALA A 159 -3.24 -6.96 1.96
CA ALA A 159 -4.62 -6.92 1.53
C ALA A 159 -5.48 -7.53 2.63
N PHE A 160 -6.55 -6.80 2.87
CA PHE A 160 -7.44 -6.89 4.00
C PHE A 160 -8.11 -8.27 4.20
N ASP A 161 -8.33 -8.99 3.11
CA ASP A 161 -8.95 -10.31 3.04
C ASP A 161 -7.93 -11.46 3.12
N SER A 162 -6.64 -11.14 3.34
CA SER A 162 -5.52 -12.09 3.24
C SER A 162 -4.67 -12.23 4.50
N MET A 163 -5.01 -11.56 5.62
CA MET A 163 -4.23 -11.60 6.86
C MET A 163 -5.15 -11.79 8.08
N GLU A 164 -4.84 -12.79 8.90
CA GLU A 164 -5.56 -13.06 10.16
C GLU A 164 -5.11 -12.10 11.28
N GLU A 165 -5.88 -12.01 12.36
CA GLU A 165 -5.64 -11.01 13.44
C GLU A 165 -4.27 -11.19 14.12
N ASP A 166 -3.86 -12.43 14.40
CA ASP A 166 -2.57 -12.73 15.00
C ASP A 166 -1.40 -12.35 14.06
N GLU A 167 -1.56 -12.63 12.76
CA GLU A 167 -0.56 -12.27 11.75
C GLU A 167 -0.39 -10.74 11.62
N PHE A 168 -1.49 -10.00 11.79
CA PHE A 168 -1.43 -8.56 11.89
C PHE A 168 -0.69 -8.10 13.13
N ALA A 169 -1.01 -8.65 14.30
CA ALA A 169 -0.37 -8.24 15.54
C ALA A 169 1.16 -8.40 15.43
N ASP A 170 1.61 -9.50 14.85
CA ASP A 170 3.03 -9.76 14.58
C ASP A 170 3.62 -8.79 13.54
N PHE A 171 2.92 -8.56 12.42
CA PHE A 171 3.31 -7.58 11.43
C PHE A 171 3.50 -6.19 12.06
N PHE A 172 2.49 -5.74 12.79
CA PHE A 172 2.44 -4.41 13.37
C PHE A 172 3.53 -4.23 14.43
N ARG A 173 3.69 -5.20 15.34
CA ARG A 173 4.75 -5.20 16.36
C ARG A 173 6.13 -5.10 15.71
N GLY A 174 6.39 -5.91 14.69
CA GLY A 174 7.69 -5.89 14.02
C GLY A 174 7.94 -4.55 13.30
N ILE A 175 6.96 -4.06 12.53
CA ILE A 175 7.14 -2.85 11.72
C ILE A 175 7.37 -1.64 12.61
N THR A 176 6.60 -1.52 13.69
CA THR A 176 6.79 -0.47 14.67
C THR A 176 8.16 -0.57 15.35
N ALA A 177 8.60 -1.77 15.75
CA ALA A 177 9.96 -1.94 16.29
C ALA A 177 11.04 -1.47 15.30
N HIS A 178 10.95 -1.88 14.03
CA HIS A 178 11.92 -1.47 13.00
C HIS A 178 11.91 0.05 12.78
N ILE A 179 10.72 0.66 12.76
CA ILE A 179 10.58 2.13 12.65
C ILE A 179 11.23 2.84 13.83
N GLY A 180 10.97 2.37 15.05
CA GLY A 180 11.55 2.93 16.27
C GLY A 180 13.07 2.81 16.32
N GLU A 181 13.64 1.77 15.71
CA GLU A 181 15.08 1.54 15.71
C GLU A 181 15.81 2.35 14.61
N HIS A 182 15.23 2.47 13.42
CA HIS A 182 15.91 3.04 12.24
C HIS A 182 15.49 4.48 11.92
N TYR A 183 14.29 4.89 12.34
CA TYR A 183 13.70 6.17 11.95
C TYR A 183 13.26 7.05 13.14
N ALA A 184 13.57 6.68 14.39
CA ALA A 184 13.16 7.46 15.56
C ALA A 184 13.76 8.88 15.62
N HIS A 185 14.88 9.12 14.94
CA HIS A 185 15.59 10.40 14.95
C HIS A 185 14.91 11.51 14.13
N VAL A 186 13.97 11.14 13.24
CA VAL A 186 13.22 12.07 12.38
C VAL A 186 11.77 12.25 12.82
N LEU A 187 11.31 11.45 13.78
CA LEU A 187 10.00 11.63 14.38
C LEU A 187 10.11 12.75 15.43
N LEU A 188 9.44 13.88 15.20
CA LEU A 188 9.23 14.92 16.23
C LEU A 188 8.70 14.28 17.53
N ASP A 189 9.02 14.83 18.70
CA ASP A 189 8.66 14.19 19.98
C ASP A 189 7.16 13.91 20.13
N ASP A 190 6.30 14.79 19.60
CA ASP A 190 4.85 14.60 19.57
C ASP A 190 4.44 13.41 18.68
N VAL A 191 5.13 13.23 17.56
CA VAL A 191 4.92 12.16 16.58
C VAL A 191 5.42 10.82 17.15
N ARG A 192 6.53 10.84 17.90
CA ARG A 192 7.01 9.69 18.68
C ARG A 192 6.00 9.30 19.76
N ALA A 193 5.44 10.27 20.48
CA ALA A 193 4.44 10.01 21.51
C ALA A 193 3.17 9.37 20.92
N GLU A 194 2.64 9.90 19.81
CA GLU A 194 1.49 9.33 19.12
C GLU A 194 1.78 7.92 18.58
N PHE A 195 2.96 7.72 17.98
CA PHE A 195 3.44 6.40 17.54
C PHE A 195 3.48 5.39 18.69
N TRP A 196 4.03 5.77 19.86
CA TRP A 196 4.09 4.88 21.02
C TRP A 196 2.71 4.62 21.63
N LEU A 197 1.80 5.60 21.59
CA LEU A 197 0.40 5.40 21.98
C LEU A 197 -0.29 4.37 21.05
N MET A 198 -0.05 4.44 19.74
CA MET A 198 -0.56 3.47 18.77
C MET A 198 0.10 2.10 18.92
N ALA A 199 1.43 2.03 19.11
CA ALA A 199 2.18 0.79 19.29
C ALA A 199 1.77 0.01 20.56
N ASN A 200 1.45 0.73 21.63
CA ASN A 200 1.02 0.15 22.91
C ASN A 200 -0.50 -0.11 22.98
N GLY A 201 -1.23 0.00 21.87
CA GLY A 201 -2.67 -0.29 21.81
C GLY A 201 -3.56 0.73 22.53
N GLN A 202 -3.05 1.92 22.83
CA GLN A 202 -3.77 3.00 23.52
C GLN A 202 -4.35 4.05 22.56
N GLY A 203 -4.02 3.97 21.26
CA GLY A 203 -4.38 4.97 20.26
C GLY A 203 -5.65 4.67 19.46
N THR A 204 -6.83 4.87 20.06
CA THR A 204 -7.97 5.56 19.39
C THR A 204 -8.99 6.01 20.43
N GLN A 205 -8.82 7.20 21.01
CA GLN A 205 -9.95 8.01 21.49
C GLN A 205 -9.68 9.48 21.24
N SER A 206 -10.08 9.96 20.07
CA SER A 206 -10.62 11.31 19.94
C SER A 206 -12.13 11.17 19.68
N ALA A 207 -12.88 11.00 20.77
CA ALA A 207 -14.31 11.30 20.73
C ALA A 207 -14.47 12.78 20.35
N PRO A 208 -15.45 13.16 19.53
CA PRO A 208 -15.70 14.57 19.25
C PRO A 208 -16.01 15.24 20.58
N ALA A 209 -15.27 16.31 20.91
CA ALA A 209 -15.60 17.17 22.01
C ALA A 209 -17.04 17.64 21.82
N ARG A 210 -17.96 17.11 22.64
CA ARG A 210 -19.28 17.72 22.82
C ARG A 210 -19.01 19.13 23.32
N ARG A 211 -19.14 20.11 22.43
CA ARG A 211 -19.35 21.49 22.87
C ARG A 211 -20.74 21.53 23.50
N ALA A 212 -20.75 21.56 24.82
CA ALA A 212 -21.88 22.09 25.56
C ALA A 212 -21.85 23.62 25.41
N ALA A 213 -22.80 24.15 24.66
CA ALA A 213 -23.42 25.47 24.80
C ALA A 213 -24.59 25.54 23.82
#